data_AF-A0A142XSA5-F1
#
_entry.id   AF-A0A142XSA5-F1
#
_cell.length_a   1.000
_cell.length_b   1.000
_cell.length_c   1.000
_cell.angle_alpha   90.00
_cell.angle_beta   90.00
_cell.angle_gamma   90.00
#
_symmetry.space_group_name_H-M   'P 1'
#
loop_
_entity.id
_entity.type
_entity.pdbx_description
1 polymer ?
#
loop_
_entity_poly.entity_id
_entity_poly.type
_entity_poly.pdbx_seq_one_letter_code
_entity_poly.pdbx_strand_id
1 'polypeptide(L)'
;MLAPVAAWVAVKGLTDMTVPLLLGSAVAFWVAGFDILYACQDAKFDAETGLHSVPARFGVPKSLRIAAVCHAVMFGLLVGLYFASPHLDWVFLAGLVAVGVLLVYEHSLVRADDLTRVNRAFFHVNGVISLGLLAIVLVQLAVK
;
A
#
# COMPACT_ATOMS: atom_id res chain seq x y z
N MET A 1 2.76 -2.39 -9.22
CA MET A 1 4.10 -2.49 -8.60
C MET A 1 5.18 -1.81 -9.44
N LEU A 2 5.36 -2.19 -10.71
CA LEU A 2 6.48 -1.70 -11.53
C LEU A 2 6.30 -0.29 -12.11
N ALA A 3 5.09 0.30 -12.03
CA ALA A 3 4.79 1.58 -12.68
C ALA A 3 5.78 2.72 -12.32
N PRO A 4 6.17 2.94 -11.05
CA PRO A 4 7.17 3.97 -10.72
C PRO A 4 8.54 3.72 -11.36
N VAL A 5 8.98 2.45 -11.38
CA VAL A 5 10.26 2.04 -11.96
C VAL A 5 10.23 2.19 -13.48
N ALA A 6 9.16 1.72 -14.12
CA ALA A 6 8.99 1.82 -15.57
C ALA A 6 8.92 3.27 -16.03
N ALA A 7 8.16 4.12 -15.33
CA ALA A 7 8.07 5.55 -15.64
C ALA A 7 9.43 6.25 -15.49
N TRP A 8 10.19 5.93 -14.44
CA TRP A 8 11.52 6.50 -14.27
C TRP A 8 12.49 6.06 -15.37
N VAL A 9 12.52 4.78 -15.71
CA VAL A 9 13.37 4.27 -16.79
C VAL A 9 13.01 4.91 -18.13
N ALA A 10 11.72 5.13 -18.39
CA ALA A 10 11.27 5.80 -19.62
C ALA A 10 11.72 7.26 -19.71
N VAL A 11 11.82 7.98 -18.59
CA VAL A 11 12.16 9.41 -18.57
C VAL A 11 13.65 9.68 -18.35
N LYS A 12 14.32 8.89 -17.50
CA LYS A 12 15.72 9.09 -17.05
C LYS A 12 16.67 7.95 -17.39
N GLY A 13 16.19 6.85 -17.96
CA GLY A 13 16.98 5.63 -18.16
C GLY A 13 17.31 4.94 -16.83
N LEU A 14 18.36 4.12 -16.80
CA LEU A 14 18.76 3.30 -15.65
C LEU A 14 19.64 4.04 -14.62
N THR A 15 19.54 5.37 -14.55
CA THR A 15 20.32 6.21 -13.62
C THR A 15 19.54 6.53 -12.34
N ASP A 16 20.26 6.64 -11.20
CA ASP A 16 19.70 7.03 -9.89
C ASP A 16 18.47 6.21 -9.46
N MET A 17 18.57 4.87 -9.59
CA MET A 17 17.48 3.93 -9.36
C MET A 17 16.95 3.86 -7.92
N THR A 18 17.63 4.47 -6.95
CA THR A 18 17.24 4.40 -5.53
C THR A 18 15.80 4.87 -5.29
N VAL A 19 15.44 6.05 -5.79
CA VAL A 19 14.11 6.65 -5.64
C VAL A 19 13.00 5.79 -6.28
N PRO A 20 13.09 5.42 -7.58
CA PRO A 20 12.04 4.63 -8.21
C PRO A 20 11.93 3.21 -7.63
N LEU A 21 13.04 2.61 -7.18
CA LEU A 21 13.00 1.29 -6.52
C LEU A 21 12.31 1.37 -5.16
N LEU A 22 12.63 2.36 -4.33
CA LEU A 22 11.92 2.58 -3.05
C LEU A 22 10.42 2.76 -3.26
N LEU A 23 10.03 3.61 -4.22
CA LEU A 23 8.63 3.87 -4.53
C LEU A 23 7.93 2.65 -5.13
N GLY A 24 8.59 1.93 -6.05
CA GLY A 24 8.08 0.69 -6.63
C GLY A 24 7.87 -0.42 -5.59
N SER A 25 8.82 -0.57 -4.66
CA SER A 25 8.71 -1.49 -3.52
C SER A 25 7.61 -1.06 -2.56
N ALA A 26 7.46 0.23 -2.25
CA ALA A 26 6.37 0.73 -1.44
C ALA A 26 5.01 0.37 -2.07
N VAL A 27 4.83 0.64 -3.37
CA VAL A 27 3.62 0.24 -4.11
C VAL A 27 3.44 -1.28 -4.09
N ALA A 28 4.52 -2.06 -4.17
CA ALA A 28 4.42 -3.52 -4.10
C ALA A 28 3.87 -4.02 -2.76
N PHE A 29 4.42 -3.53 -1.65
CA PHE A 29 3.96 -3.92 -0.32
C PHE A 29 2.57 -3.36 0.01
N TRP A 30 2.22 -2.19 -0.51
CA TRP A 30 0.85 -1.68 -0.41
C TRP A 30 -0.15 -2.60 -1.09
N VAL A 31 0.09 -2.93 -2.38
CA VAL A 31 -0.81 -3.79 -3.16
C VAL A 31 -0.92 -5.18 -2.54
N ALA A 32 0.21 -5.76 -2.12
CA ALA A 32 0.20 -7.04 -1.43
C ALA A 32 -0.64 -7.01 -0.14
N GLY A 33 -0.54 -5.95 0.66
CA GLY A 33 -1.27 -5.87 1.92
C GLY A 33 -2.79 -5.81 1.72
N PHE A 34 -3.29 -4.90 0.88
CA PHE A 34 -4.73 -4.79 0.67
C PHE A 34 -5.30 -5.98 -0.11
N ASP A 35 -4.54 -6.61 -1.00
CA ASP A 35 -4.96 -7.80 -1.74
C ASP A 35 -5.12 -9.02 -0.80
N ILE A 36 -4.22 -9.15 0.18
CA ILE A 36 -4.36 -10.15 1.25
C ILE A 36 -5.63 -9.88 2.10
N LEU A 37 -5.94 -8.62 2.41
CA LEU A 37 -7.17 -8.27 3.13
C LEU A 37 -8.40 -8.67 2.31
N TYR A 38 -8.40 -8.37 1.01
CA TYR A 38 -9.49 -8.70 0.10
C TYR A 38 -9.70 -10.22 -0.03
N ALA A 39 -8.62 -10.97 -0.26
CA ALA A 39 -8.64 -12.42 -0.39
C ALA A 39 -9.15 -13.15 0.86
N CYS A 40 -9.18 -12.49 2.03
CA CYS A 40 -9.75 -13.11 3.24
C CYS A 40 -11.23 -13.47 3.08
N GLN A 41 -11.97 -12.81 2.18
CA GLN A 41 -13.38 -13.12 1.90
C GLN A 41 -13.55 -14.51 1.27
N ASP A 42 -12.58 -14.93 0.47
CA ASP A 42 -12.62 -16.18 -0.30
C ASP A 42 -11.85 -17.33 0.37
N ALA A 43 -11.32 -17.10 1.59
CA ALA A 43 -10.43 -18.03 2.29
C ALA A 43 -10.91 -19.48 2.34
N LYS A 44 -12.22 -19.69 2.60
CA LYS A 44 -12.83 -21.02 2.68
C LYS A 44 -12.92 -21.66 1.30
N PHE A 45 -13.43 -20.92 0.32
CA PHE A 45 -13.59 -21.39 -1.05
C PHE A 45 -12.23 -21.75 -1.67
N ASP A 46 -11.23 -20.89 -1.49
CA ASP A 46 -9.87 -21.12 -1.97
C ASP A 46 -9.27 -22.39 -1.37
N ALA A 47 -9.45 -22.60 -0.06
CA ALA A 47 -8.96 -23.79 0.62
C ALA A 47 -9.64 -25.08 0.14
N GLU A 48 -10.96 -25.04 -0.08
CA GLU A 48 -11.75 -26.19 -0.54
C GLU A 48 -11.46 -26.57 -2.01
N THR A 49 -11.17 -25.57 -2.85
CA THR A 49 -10.89 -25.76 -4.28
C THR A 49 -9.40 -25.91 -4.61
N GLY A 50 -8.52 -25.77 -3.61
CA GLY A 50 -7.08 -25.90 -3.78
C GLY A 50 -6.41 -24.68 -4.42
N LEU A 51 -7.06 -23.51 -4.41
CA LEU A 51 -6.46 -22.25 -4.86
C LEU A 51 -5.41 -21.76 -3.85
N HIS A 52 -4.32 -21.21 -4.38
CA HIS A 52 -3.19 -20.75 -3.58
C HIS A 52 -3.34 -19.27 -3.20
N SER A 53 -4.03 -19.00 -2.09
CA SER A 53 -4.07 -17.68 -1.47
C SER A 53 -3.43 -17.68 -0.08
N VAL A 54 -2.95 -16.51 0.36
CA VAL A 54 -2.41 -16.32 1.72
C VAL A 54 -3.42 -16.76 2.80
N PRO A 55 -4.71 -16.33 2.76
CA PRO A 55 -5.71 -16.79 3.73
C PRO A 55 -6.08 -18.27 3.61
N ALA A 56 -6.07 -18.88 2.42
CA ALA A 56 -6.25 -20.33 2.30
C ALA A 56 -5.12 -21.11 2.99
N ARG A 57 -3.88 -20.62 2.90
CA ARG A 57 -2.70 -21.29 3.48
C ARG A 57 -2.51 -21.03 4.97
N PHE A 58 -2.74 -19.80 5.43
CA PHE A 58 -2.39 -19.37 6.80
C PHE A 58 -3.60 -19.09 7.68
N GLY A 59 -4.80 -19.04 7.10
CA GLY A 59 -6.03 -18.65 7.79
C GLY A 59 -6.16 -17.13 7.94
N VAL A 60 -7.41 -16.65 8.01
CA VAL A 60 -7.76 -15.23 8.10
C VAL A 60 -6.98 -14.49 9.20
N PRO A 61 -6.89 -14.96 10.47
CA PRO A 61 -6.21 -14.19 11.52
C PRO A 61 -4.73 -13.91 11.25
N LYS A 62 -4.02 -14.87 10.64
CA LYS A 62 -2.61 -14.69 10.27
C LYS A 62 -2.48 -13.81 9.03
N SER A 63 -3.37 -13.94 8.07
CA SER A 63 -3.40 -13.09 6.88
C SER A 63 -3.58 -11.62 7.20
N LEU A 64 -4.44 -11.27 8.17
CA LEU A 64 -4.58 -9.88 8.62
C LEU A 64 -3.26 -9.32 9.19
N ARG A 65 -2.50 -10.14 9.93
CA ARG A 65 -1.17 -9.75 10.44
C ARG A 65 -0.15 -9.62 9.33
N ILE A 66 -0.16 -10.53 8.34
CA ILE A 66 0.73 -10.45 7.17
C ILE A 66 0.43 -9.17 6.39
N ALA A 67 -0.84 -8.85 6.15
CA ALA A 67 -1.25 -7.59 5.51
C ALA A 67 -0.77 -6.36 6.31
N ALA A 68 -0.87 -6.38 7.64
CA ALA A 68 -0.39 -5.29 8.48
C ALA A 68 1.13 -5.12 8.39
N VAL A 69 1.89 -6.22 8.36
CA VAL A 69 3.35 -6.18 8.13
C VAL A 69 3.66 -5.62 6.74
N CYS A 70 2.94 -6.03 5.69
CA CYS A 70 3.10 -5.45 4.36
C CYS A 70 2.88 -3.93 4.38
N HIS A 71 1.81 -3.45 5.02
CA HIS A 71 1.55 -2.00 5.13
C HIS A 71 2.58 -1.27 5.99
N ALA A 72 3.09 -1.89 7.06
CA ALA A 72 4.18 -1.32 7.86
C ALA A 72 5.49 -1.20 7.07
N VAL A 73 5.87 -2.24 6.30
CA VAL A 73 7.04 -2.21 5.42
C VAL A 73 6.88 -1.13 4.36
N MET A 74 5.70 -1.06 3.73
CA MET A 74 5.38 -0.01 2.77
C MET A 74 5.55 1.38 3.38
N PHE A 75 4.98 1.62 4.57
CA PHE A 75 5.09 2.90 5.25
C PHE A 75 6.56 3.26 5.56
N GLY A 76 7.35 2.29 6.03
CA GLY A 76 8.79 2.45 6.24
C GLY A 76 9.55 2.80 4.95
N LEU A 77 9.18 2.21 3.81
CA LEU A 77 9.75 2.55 2.50
C LEU A 77 9.42 3.98 2.08
N LEU A 78 8.20 4.47 2.36
CA LEU A 78 7.82 5.86 2.10
C LEU A 78 8.55 6.86 3.04
N VAL A 79 8.81 6.48 4.28
CA VAL A 79 9.72 7.23 5.17
C VAL A 79 11.13 7.26 4.59
N GLY A 80 11.64 6.12 4.11
CA GLY A 80 12.94 6.05 3.43
C GLY A 80 13.00 6.93 2.19
N LEU A 81 11.90 7.01 1.43
CA LEU A 81 11.77 7.86 0.24
C LEU A 81 11.93 9.35 0.58
N TYR A 82 11.39 9.81 1.72
CA TYR A 82 11.56 11.19 2.22
C TYR A 82 13.04 11.54 2.39
N PHE A 83 13.83 10.65 3.02
CA PHE A 83 15.26 10.88 3.22
C PHE A 83 16.10 10.70 1.96
N ALA A 84 15.65 9.86 1.02
CA ALA A 84 16.35 9.59 -0.22
C ALA A 84 16.13 10.67 -1.30
N SER A 85 15.14 11.56 -1.14
CA SER A 85 14.79 12.59 -2.11
C SER A 85 14.81 13.98 -1.48
N PRO A 86 15.77 14.85 -1.84
CA PRO A 86 15.86 16.21 -1.30
C PRO A 86 14.70 17.12 -1.76
N HIS A 87 13.86 16.64 -2.68
CA HIS A 87 12.74 17.40 -3.22
C HIS A 87 11.41 17.12 -2.48
N LEU A 88 11.40 16.31 -1.43
CA LEU A 88 10.22 16.04 -0.63
C LEU A 88 10.24 16.91 0.64
N ASP A 89 9.20 17.72 0.82
CA ASP A 89 9.11 18.67 1.95
C ASP A 89 7.92 18.35 2.86
N TRP A 90 7.50 19.33 3.66
CA TRP A 90 6.42 19.21 4.63
C TRP A 90 5.09 18.74 4.04
N VAL A 91 4.79 19.05 2.76
CA VAL A 91 3.58 18.58 2.08
C VAL A 91 3.59 17.07 1.92
N PHE A 92 4.75 16.50 1.57
CA PHE A 92 4.93 15.04 1.52
C PHE A 92 4.77 14.42 2.91
N LEU A 93 5.35 15.04 3.95
CA LEU A 93 5.22 14.54 5.33
C LEU A 93 3.76 14.56 5.82
N ALA A 94 3.01 15.63 5.52
CA ALA A 94 1.59 15.71 5.83
C ALA A 94 0.80 14.60 5.13
N GLY A 95 1.13 14.35 3.85
CA GLY A 95 0.58 13.24 3.09
C GLY A 95 0.90 11.88 3.68
N LEU A 96 2.14 11.68 4.12
CA LEU A 96 2.60 10.46 4.75
C LEU A 96 1.84 10.20 6.07
N VAL A 97 1.66 11.23 6.90
CA VAL A 97 0.84 11.13 8.12
C VAL A 97 -0.60 10.74 7.78
N ALA A 98 -1.20 11.37 6.77
CA ALA A 98 -2.56 11.05 6.33
C ALA A 98 -2.68 9.59 5.86
N VAL A 99 -1.71 9.08 5.08
CA VAL A 99 -1.65 7.67 4.69
C VAL A 99 -1.54 6.76 5.91
N GLY A 100 -0.70 7.09 6.89
CA GLY A 100 -0.56 6.32 8.13
C GLY A 100 -1.88 6.19 8.90
N VAL A 101 -2.62 7.30 9.04
CA VAL A 101 -3.95 7.31 9.67
C VAL A 101 -4.94 6.45 8.90
N LEU A 102 -4.95 6.54 7.56
CA LEU A 102 -5.83 5.74 6.71
C LEU A 102 -5.52 4.24 6.80
N LEU A 103 -4.24 3.84 6.89
CA LEU A 103 -3.85 2.44 7.05
C LEU A 103 -4.29 1.89 8.41
N VAL A 104 -4.15 2.67 9.49
CA VAL A 104 -4.67 2.27 10.82
C VAL A 104 -6.20 2.11 10.75
N TYR A 105 -6.88 3.04 10.08
CA TYR A 105 -8.32 2.96 9.87
C TYR A 105 -8.72 1.71 9.07
N GLU A 106 -8.05 1.42 7.96
CA GLU A 106 -8.28 0.22 7.13
C GLU A 106 -8.18 -1.07 7.96
N HIS A 107 -7.09 -1.23 8.72
CA HIS A 107 -6.86 -2.40 9.57
C HIS A 107 -7.84 -2.47 10.74
N SER A 108 -8.37 -1.34 11.22
CA SER A 108 -9.41 -1.32 12.26
C SER A 108 -10.78 -1.77 11.76
N LEU A 109 -11.04 -1.65 10.45
CA LEU A 109 -12.32 -2.04 9.84
C LEU A 109 -12.44 -3.55 9.64
N VAL A 110 -11.32 -4.24 9.44
CA VAL A 110 -11.31 -5.68 9.12
C VAL A 110 -10.96 -6.47 10.35
N ARG A 111 -11.86 -7.38 10.76
CA ARG A 111 -11.63 -8.27 11.89
C ARG A 111 -11.77 -9.71 11.44
N ALA A 112 -11.02 -10.62 12.05
CA ALA A 112 -11.04 -12.03 11.64
C ALA A 112 -12.41 -12.69 11.88
N ASP A 113 -13.20 -12.15 12.81
CA ASP A 113 -14.55 -12.55 13.15
C ASP A 113 -15.64 -11.79 12.36
N ASP A 114 -15.29 -10.70 11.68
CA ASP A 114 -16.22 -9.89 10.87
C ASP A 114 -15.52 -9.32 9.62
N LEU A 115 -15.72 -10.01 8.50
CA LEU A 115 -15.21 -9.63 7.18
C LEU A 115 -16.22 -8.81 6.34
N THR A 116 -17.38 -8.43 6.91
CA THR A 116 -18.43 -7.70 6.17
C THR A 116 -17.96 -6.34 5.64
N ARG A 117 -16.93 -5.77 6.28
CA ARG A 117 -16.37 -4.45 5.97
C ARG A 117 -15.12 -4.49 5.10
N VAL A 118 -14.66 -5.67 4.66
CA VAL A 118 -13.46 -5.81 3.81
C VAL A 118 -13.58 -5.00 2.53
N ASN A 119 -14.75 -5.00 1.86
CA ASN A 119 -14.95 -4.17 0.66
C ASN A 119 -14.82 -2.67 0.92
N ARG A 120 -15.21 -2.18 2.11
CA ARG A 120 -15.01 -0.77 2.48
C ARG A 120 -13.53 -0.49 2.71
N ALA A 121 -12.84 -1.36 3.44
CA ALA A 121 -11.40 -1.27 3.66
C ALA A 121 -10.63 -1.28 2.32
N PHE A 122 -10.90 -2.28 1.47
CA PHE A 122 -10.26 -2.43 0.16
C PHE A 122 -10.62 -1.28 -0.81
N PHE A 123 -11.89 -1.09 -1.18
CA PHE A 123 -12.21 -0.14 -2.26
C PHE A 123 -12.18 1.32 -1.83
N HIS A 124 -12.77 1.67 -0.67
CA HIS A 124 -12.93 3.07 -0.31
C HIS A 124 -11.64 3.65 0.24
N VAL A 125 -10.99 2.96 1.18
CA VAL A 125 -9.76 3.49 1.79
C VAL A 125 -8.64 3.54 0.77
N ASN A 126 -8.41 2.49 -0.03
CA ASN A 126 -7.38 2.53 -1.06
C ASN A 126 -7.70 3.50 -2.20
N GLY A 127 -8.98 3.70 -2.54
CA GLY A 127 -9.40 4.76 -3.46
C GLY A 127 -9.03 6.16 -2.94
N VAL A 128 -9.28 6.42 -1.65
CA VAL A 128 -8.89 7.67 -0.98
C VAL A 128 -7.37 7.82 -0.91
N ILE A 129 -6.61 6.76 -0.58
CA ILE A 129 -5.15 6.79 -0.59
C ILE A 129 -4.63 7.13 -1.99
N SER A 130 -5.17 6.50 -3.04
CA SER A 130 -4.75 6.72 -4.43
C SER A 130 -4.96 8.17 -4.87
N LEU A 131 -6.18 8.68 -4.73
CA LEU A 131 -6.54 10.05 -5.12
C LEU A 131 -5.88 11.10 -4.21
N GLY A 132 -5.74 10.79 -2.92
CA GLY A 132 -5.06 11.63 -1.95
C GLY A 132 -3.58 11.80 -2.29
N LEU A 133 -2.86 10.71 -2.54
CA LEU A 133 -1.45 10.75 -2.95
C LEU A 133 -1.27 11.54 -4.26
N LEU A 134 -2.16 11.35 -5.23
CA LEU A 134 -2.15 12.15 -6.46
C LEU A 134 -2.30 13.66 -6.16
N ALA A 135 -3.31 14.03 -5.36
CA ALA A 135 -3.55 15.42 -5.00
C ALA A 135 -2.37 16.03 -4.24
N ILE A 136 -1.79 15.30 -3.28
CA ILE A 136 -0.60 15.71 -2.52
C ILE A 136 0.58 15.99 -3.45
N VAL A 137 0.83 15.12 -4.42
CA VAL A 137 1.91 15.32 -5.41
C VAL A 137 1.64 16.56 -6.26
N LEU A 138 0.41 16.77 -6.73
CA LEU A 138 0.05 17.97 -7.49
C LEU A 138 0.24 19.25 -6.69
N VAL A 139 -0.16 19.26 -5.41
CA VAL A 139 0.05 20.40 -4.51
C VAL A 139 1.54 20.63 -4.28
N GLN A 140 2.32 19.58 -4.00
CA GLN A 140 3.77 19.70 -3.84
C GLN A 140 4.45 20.29 -5.08
N LEU A 141 4.00 19.92 -6.28
CA LEU A 141 4.50 20.48 -7.54
C LEU A 141 4.06 21.93 -7.79
N ALA A 142 2.92 22.36 -7.25
CA ALA A 142 2.39 23.71 -7.43
C ALA A 142 2.92 24.72 -6.40
N VAL A 143 3.31 24.24 -5.21
CA VAL A 143 3.86 25.06 -4.11
C VAL A 143 5.40 25.17 -4.18
N LYS A 144 6.03 24.42 -5.10
CA LYS A 144 7.42 24.56 -5.49
C LYS A 144 7.57 25.37 -6.76
#